data_AF-Q077R8-F1
#
_entry.id   AF-Q077R8-F1
#
_cell.length_a   1.000
_cell.length_b   1.000
_cell.length_c   1.000
_cell.angle_alpha   90.00
_cell.angle_beta   90.00
_cell.angle_gamma   90.00
#
_symmetry.space_group_name_H-M   'P 1'
#
loop_
_entity.id
_entity.type
_entity.pdbx_description
1 polymer ?
#
loop_
_entity_poly.entity_id
_entity_poly.type
_entity_poly.pdbx_seq_one_letter_code
_entity_poly.pdbx_strand_id
1 'polypeptide(L)'
;MKLLKSRFSYFATELINKCVPFFLLPYVSSAVGVEVYGKIELFTTNYIILSFLFALGVEGWMNAHYFKMAESDFITVLSSFYLLSFLIFVICMAISLPYSYYCSALLFVGYVQSLLNITTLHLRLKGKYLNAGFLLLLSSIVNAVMVYASFDWFGKTYESRINSFLFSSIIILVFIVFLSIRDKNIKIKIDFSFLNRDILLFCLPLCLTMIINWVKGNIDKYFIANLLDLKSLGIYAVAYQLASVINVVGIILNRTLQADLLKSMADGFYQTKKIIFTFLFILCVFFFLYIVAVYCGFSYVFSIDYSSSRNIALLLMIGFLLLSFSSFLINFLLFYRRPRLILFQTFLITMIHVMLSFILIKKYALLGVLLTQFVTSLLTFVSTLLVCHILTKSSQK
;
A
#
# COMPACT_ATOMS: atom_id res chain seq x y z
N MET A 1 12.54 16.90 24.37
CA MET A 1 12.07 17.75 23.25
C MET A 1 12.63 17.38 21.87
N LYS A 2 13.94 17.13 21.69
CA LYS A 2 14.52 16.77 20.35
C LYS A 2 13.90 15.51 19.71
N LEU A 3 13.68 14.44 20.50
CA LEU A 3 13.07 13.19 20.03
C LEU A 3 11.59 13.34 19.62
N LEU A 4 10.82 14.19 20.30
CA LEU A 4 9.43 14.48 19.94
C LEU A 4 9.37 15.31 18.64
N LYS A 5 10.29 16.27 18.46
CA LYS A 5 10.39 17.09 17.25
C LYS A 5 10.74 16.26 16.01
N SER A 6 11.66 15.30 16.14
CA SER A 6 12.02 14.41 15.02
C SER A 6 10.90 13.41 14.69
N ARG A 7 10.23 12.84 15.69
CA ARG A 7 9.07 11.96 15.51
C ARG A 7 7.89 12.68 14.84
N PHE A 8 7.60 13.91 15.27
CA PHE A 8 6.55 14.74 14.66
C PHE A 8 6.91 15.13 13.22
N SER A 9 8.17 15.49 12.96
CA SER A 9 8.64 15.80 11.59
C SER A 9 8.52 14.59 10.65
N TYR A 10 8.85 13.39 11.12
CA TYR A 10 8.66 12.15 10.36
C TYR A 10 7.17 11.86 10.12
N PHE A 11 6.33 11.97 11.16
CA PHE A 11 4.88 11.84 11.07
C PHE A 11 4.29 12.80 10.02
N ALA A 12 4.64 14.08 10.09
CA ALA A 12 4.15 15.10 9.18
C ALA A 12 4.59 14.84 7.73
N THR A 13 5.84 14.43 7.52
CA THR A 13 6.35 14.12 6.17
C THR A 13 5.63 12.93 5.54
N GLU A 14 5.38 11.88 6.32
CA GLU A 14 4.64 10.70 5.84
C GLU A 14 3.15 11.04 5.57
N LEU A 15 2.56 11.91 6.40
CA LEU A 15 1.19 12.38 6.22
C LEU A 15 1.03 13.21 4.95
N ILE A 16 1.91 14.20 4.71
CA ILE A 16 1.87 15.06 3.52
C ILE A 16 1.96 14.21 2.24
N ASN A 17 2.80 13.17 2.25
CA ASN A 17 2.91 12.20 1.16
C ASN A 17 1.59 11.49 0.83
N LYS A 18 0.73 11.27 1.82
CA LYS A 18 -0.58 10.61 1.66
C LYS A 18 -1.72 11.60 1.41
N CYS A 19 -1.54 12.88 1.70
CA CYS A 19 -2.54 13.93 1.45
C CYS A 19 -2.73 14.21 -0.05
N VAL A 20 -1.67 14.19 -0.86
CA VAL A 20 -1.79 14.56 -2.29
C VAL A 20 -2.77 13.66 -3.05
N PRO A 21 -2.69 12.31 -2.98
CA PRO A 21 -3.68 11.44 -3.62
C PRO A 21 -5.09 11.61 -3.03
N PHE A 22 -5.21 11.94 -1.74
CA PHE A 22 -6.50 12.18 -1.09
C PHE A 22 -7.18 13.45 -1.61
N PHE A 23 -6.44 14.54 -1.81
CA PHE A 23 -6.99 15.78 -2.38
C PHE A 23 -7.25 15.69 -3.89
N LEU A 24 -6.53 14.80 -4.59
CA LEU A 24 -6.78 14.53 -6.00
C LEU A 24 -8.08 13.74 -6.23
N LEU A 25 -8.49 12.93 -5.25
CA LEU A 25 -9.66 12.05 -5.33
C LEU A 25 -10.95 12.80 -5.71
N PRO A 26 -11.40 13.86 -4.99
CA PRO A 26 -12.62 14.59 -5.34
C PRO A 26 -12.60 15.23 -6.73
N TYR A 27 -11.44 15.75 -7.15
CA TYR A 27 -11.27 16.36 -8.46
C TYR A 27 -11.44 15.31 -9.57
N VAL A 28 -10.75 14.17 -9.47
CA VAL A 28 -10.84 13.12 -10.48
C VAL A 28 -12.24 12.51 -10.51
N SER A 29 -12.81 12.18 -9.35
CA SER A 29 -14.12 11.53 -9.26
C SER A 29 -15.24 12.40 -9.83
N SER A 30 -15.22 13.71 -9.54
CA SER A 30 -16.22 14.65 -10.08
C SER A 30 -16.01 14.96 -11.57
N ALA A 31 -14.77 14.95 -12.06
CA ALA A 31 -14.46 15.29 -13.43
C ALA A 31 -14.93 14.23 -14.44
N VAL A 32 -14.79 12.94 -14.13
CA VAL A 32 -15.02 11.84 -15.07
C VAL A 32 -16.31 11.07 -14.81
N GLY A 33 -16.94 11.27 -13.65
CA GLY A 33 -18.14 10.55 -13.24
C GLY A 33 -17.87 9.15 -12.65
N VAL A 34 -18.91 8.57 -12.07
CA VAL A 34 -18.83 7.38 -11.21
C VAL A 34 -18.31 6.14 -11.94
N GLU A 35 -18.86 5.84 -13.12
CA GLU A 35 -18.53 4.62 -13.86
C GLU A 35 -17.10 4.64 -14.39
N VAL A 36 -16.69 5.78 -14.99
CA VAL A 36 -15.32 5.97 -15.49
C VAL A 36 -14.33 5.91 -14.33
N TYR A 37 -14.67 6.48 -13.17
CA TYR A 37 -13.85 6.36 -11.97
C TYR A 37 -13.68 4.90 -11.52
N GLY A 38 -14.74 4.09 -11.58
CA GLY A 38 -14.65 2.65 -11.33
C GLY A 38 -13.66 1.95 -12.27
N LYS A 39 -13.68 2.30 -13.57
CA LYS A 39 -12.71 1.79 -14.56
C LYS A 39 -11.27 2.23 -14.27
N ILE A 40 -11.08 3.49 -13.84
CA ILE A 40 -9.77 4.02 -13.40
C ILE A 40 -9.25 3.25 -12.19
N GLU A 41 -10.13 2.88 -11.26
CA GLU A 41 -9.73 2.12 -10.08
C GLU A 41 -9.25 0.71 -10.45
N LEU A 42 -9.89 0.02 -11.39
CA LEU A 42 -9.38 -1.25 -11.89
C LEU A 42 -8.00 -1.11 -12.53
N PHE A 43 -7.79 -0.05 -13.33
CA PHE A 43 -6.46 0.23 -13.89
C PHE A 43 -5.43 0.40 -12.77
N THR A 44 -5.80 1.15 -11.72
CA THR A 44 -4.95 1.42 -10.57
C THR A 44 -4.58 0.15 -9.81
N THR A 45 -5.57 -0.65 -9.50
CA THR A 45 -5.40 -1.94 -8.83
C THR A 45 -4.52 -2.89 -9.65
N ASN A 46 -4.68 -2.93 -10.97
CA ASN A 46 -3.89 -3.77 -11.87
C ASN A 46 -2.40 -3.37 -11.94
N TYR A 47 -2.08 -2.09 -12.12
CA TYR A 47 -0.66 -1.71 -12.21
C TYR A 47 0.07 -1.92 -10.86
N ILE A 48 -0.64 -1.84 -9.73
CA ILE A 48 -0.05 -2.11 -8.40
C ILE A 48 0.39 -3.57 -8.29
N ILE A 49 -0.43 -4.56 -8.67
CA ILE A 49 0.00 -5.96 -8.63
C ILE A 49 1.14 -6.24 -9.61
N LEU A 50 1.10 -5.64 -10.80
CA LEU A 50 2.22 -5.72 -11.76
C LEU A 50 3.51 -5.15 -11.17
N SER A 51 3.44 -4.07 -10.39
CA SER A 51 4.61 -3.50 -9.72
C SER A 51 5.27 -4.48 -8.75
N PHE A 52 4.49 -5.31 -8.03
CA PHE A 52 5.03 -6.35 -7.16
C PHE A 52 5.68 -7.48 -7.96
N LEU A 53 5.09 -7.85 -9.11
CA LEU A 53 5.66 -8.85 -10.01
C LEU A 53 6.98 -8.38 -10.61
N PHE A 54 7.07 -7.13 -11.07
CA PHE A 54 8.32 -6.56 -11.59
C PHE A 54 9.38 -6.37 -10.50
N ALA A 55 8.97 -6.11 -9.25
CA ALA A 55 9.90 -6.00 -8.13
C ALA A 55 10.47 -7.36 -7.68
N LEU A 56 9.87 -8.48 -8.06
CA LEU A 56 10.33 -9.85 -7.80
C LEU A 56 10.72 -10.12 -6.32
N GLY A 57 10.12 -9.43 -5.35
CA GLY A 57 10.45 -9.59 -3.93
C GLY A 57 11.81 -9.03 -3.48
N VAL A 58 12.52 -8.31 -4.35
CA VAL A 58 13.85 -7.72 -4.09
C VAL A 58 13.85 -6.81 -2.87
N GLU A 59 12.74 -6.12 -2.62
CA GLU A 59 12.60 -5.23 -1.47
C GLU A 59 12.84 -5.94 -0.12
N GLY A 60 12.33 -7.16 0.05
CA GLY A 60 12.56 -7.92 1.27
C GLY A 60 13.99 -8.46 1.34
N TRP A 61 14.57 -8.82 0.19
CA TRP A 61 15.98 -9.23 0.11
C TRP A 61 16.91 -8.08 0.53
N MET A 62 16.66 -6.87 0.03
CA MET A 62 17.42 -5.67 0.37
C MET A 62 17.41 -5.41 1.88
N ASN A 63 16.23 -5.46 2.52
CA ASN A 63 16.11 -5.24 3.96
C ASN A 63 16.90 -6.28 4.79
N ALA A 64 17.00 -7.53 4.31
CA ALA A 64 17.66 -8.60 5.05
C ALA A 64 19.19 -8.63 4.89
N HIS A 65 19.72 -8.12 3.77
CA HIS A 65 21.12 -8.29 3.37
C HIS A 65 21.94 -7.01 3.29
N TYR A 66 21.30 -5.83 3.17
CA TYR A 66 22.01 -4.56 2.97
C TYR A 66 23.11 -4.29 4.01
N PHE A 67 22.84 -4.57 5.30
CA PHE A 67 23.81 -4.36 6.39
C PHE A 67 24.75 -5.54 6.65
N LYS A 68 24.64 -6.63 5.88
CA LYS A 68 25.41 -7.88 6.08
C LYS A 68 26.39 -8.18 4.95
N MET A 69 26.38 -7.40 3.88
CA MET A 69 27.21 -7.60 2.70
C MET A 69 28.03 -6.35 2.42
N ALA A 70 29.14 -6.51 1.70
CA ALA A 70 29.88 -5.37 1.19
C ALA A 70 29.02 -4.58 0.20
N GLU A 71 29.15 -3.25 0.20
CA GLU A 71 28.35 -2.36 -0.66
C GLU A 71 28.54 -2.70 -2.16
N SER A 72 29.74 -3.09 -2.57
CA SER A 72 30.05 -3.51 -3.95
C SER A 72 29.22 -4.72 -4.40
N ASP A 73 29.10 -5.72 -3.52
CA ASP A 73 28.43 -6.98 -3.84
C ASP A 73 26.92 -6.76 -3.84
N PHE A 74 26.43 -5.97 -2.88
CA PHE A 74 25.04 -5.54 -2.84
C PHE A 74 24.64 -4.78 -4.13
N ILE A 75 25.44 -3.82 -4.58
CA ILE A 75 25.18 -3.06 -5.80
C ILE A 75 25.20 -3.98 -7.03
N THR A 76 26.09 -4.98 -7.07
CA THR A 76 26.17 -5.94 -8.18
C THR A 76 24.88 -6.78 -8.27
N VAL A 77 24.42 -7.31 -7.13
CA VAL A 77 23.15 -8.05 -7.07
C VAL A 77 21.96 -7.17 -7.44
N LEU A 78 21.88 -5.96 -6.89
CA LEU A 78 20.80 -5.03 -7.17
C LEU A 78 20.76 -4.62 -8.66
N SER A 79 21.92 -4.35 -9.26
CA SER A 79 22.03 -4.04 -10.70
C SER A 79 21.54 -5.20 -11.57
N SER A 80 21.85 -6.43 -11.15
CA SER A 80 21.42 -7.63 -11.85
C SER A 80 19.90 -7.87 -11.72
N PHE A 81 19.30 -7.52 -10.58
CA PHE A 81 17.84 -7.48 -10.44
C PHE A 81 17.17 -6.42 -11.31
N TYR A 82 17.74 -5.22 -11.41
CA TYR A 82 17.22 -4.19 -12.31
C TYR A 82 17.25 -4.65 -13.77
N LEU A 83 18.33 -5.33 -14.17
CA LEU A 83 18.43 -5.91 -15.52
C LEU A 83 17.39 -7.01 -15.74
N LEU A 84 17.23 -7.95 -14.79
CA LEU A 84 16.21 -9.01 -14.90
C LEU A 84 14.80 -8.41 -15.01
N SER A 85 14.48 -7.45 -14.14
CA SER A 85 13.18 -6.75 -14.15
C SER A 85 12.96 -6.01 -15.48
N PHE A 86 13.99 -5.35 -16.01
CA PHE A 86 13.95 -4.71 -17.32
C PHE A 86 13.72 -5.71 -18.46
N LEU A 87 14.40 -6.86 -18.46
CA LEU A 87 14.22 -7.91 -19.47
C LEU A 87 12.79 -8.45 -19.45
N ILE A 88 12.24 -8.75 -18.27
CA ILE A 88 10.85 -9.19 -18.12
C ILE A 88 9.89 -8.11 -18.64
N PHE A 89 10.13 -6.85 -18.27
CA PHE A 89 9.35 -5.72 -18.77
C PHE A 89 9.37 -5.60 -20.30
N VAL A 90 10.55 -5.69 -20.93
CA VAL A 90 10.68 -5.63 -22.40
C VAL A 90 9.94 -6.78 -23.07
N ILE A 91 10.04 -8.01 -22.53
CA ILE A 91 9.31 -9.17 -23.06
C ILE A 91 7.80 -8.95 -22.95
N CYS A 92 7.31 -8.54 -21.78
CA CYS A 92 5.89 -8.27 -21.58
C CYS A 92 5.39 -7.15 -22.50
N MET A 93 6.18 -6.08 -22.67
CA MET A 93 5.85 -4.96 -23.57
C MET A 93 5.82 -5.38 -25.03
N ALA A 94 6.80 -6.15 -25.49
CA ALA A 94 6.86 -6.65 -26.87
C ALA A 94 5.64 -7.50 -27.21
N ILE A 95 5.16 -8.29 -26.24
CA ILE A 95 3.92 -9.06 -26.38
C ILE A 95 2.72 -8.12 -26.36
N SER A 96 2.62 -7.15 -25.44
CA SER A 96 1.39 -6.36 -25.26
C SER A 96 1.15 -5.26 -26.29
N LEU A 97 2.23 -4.63 -26.80
CA LEU A 97 2.21 -3.52 -27.75
C LEU A 97 1.28 -3.73 -28.96
N PRO A 98 1.33 -4.89 -29.66
CA PRO A 98 0.46 -5.12 -30.80
C PRO A 98 -1.01 -5.39 -30.44
N TYR A 99 -1.32 -5.83 -29.21
CA TYR A 99 -2.68 -6.22 -28.84
C TYR A 99 -3.50 -5.09 -28.22
N SER A 100 -2.91 -4.31 -27.31
CA SER A 100 -3.68 -3.32 -26.54
C SER A 100 -2.82 -2.20 -25.98
N TYR A 101 -3.22 -0.97 -26.30
CA TYR A 101 -2.69 0.25 -25.71
C TYR A 101 -2.82 0.23 -24.17
N TYR A 102 -4.00 -0.14 -23.66
CA TYR A 102 -4.28 -0.16 -22.22
C TYR A 102 -3.42 -1.17 -21.46
N CYS A 103 -3.19 -2.36 -22.02
CA CYS A 103 -2.31 -3.36 -21.43
C CYS A 103 -0.85 -2.89 -21.40
N SER A 104 -0.40 -2.27 -22.49
CA SER A 104 0.96 -1.71 -22.56
C SER A 104 1.14 -0.57 -21.57
N ALA A 105 0.13 0.29 -21.40
CA ALA A 105 0.15 1.35 -20.42
C ALA A 105 0.19 0.81 -18.97
N LEU A 106 -0.59 -0.24 -18.66
CA LEU A 106 -0.54 -0.92 -17.37
C LEU A 106 0.84 -1.46 -17.05
N LEU A 107 1.48 -2.14 -17.99
CA LEU A 107 2.81 -2.71 -17.82
C LEU A 107 3.87 -1.62 -17.60
N PHE A 108 3.83 -0.55 -18.38
CA PHE A 108 4.75 0.58 -18.24
C PHE A 108 4.61 1.27 -16.87
N VAL A 109 3.38 1.62 -16.47
CA VAL A 109 3.12 2.27 -15.17
C VAL A 109 3.51 1.35 -14.02
N GLY A 110 3.15 0.07 -14.09
CA GLY A 110 3.51 -0.93 -13.08
C GLY A 110 5.02 -1.10 -12.95
N TYR A 111 5.75 -1.14 -14.06
CA TYR A 111 7.22 -1.23 -14.07
C TYR A 111 7.86 0.00 -13.43
N VAL A 112 7.48 1.22 -13.84
CA VAL A 112 8.02 2.45 -13.23
C VAL A 112 7.70 2.53 -11.74
N GLN A 113 6.49 2.11 -11.32
CA GLN A 113 6.12 2.05 -9.91
C GLN A 113 7.03 1.09 -9.12
N SER A 114 7.42 -0.05 -9.70
CA SER A 114 8.37 -0.98 -9.07
C SER A 114 9.74 -0.35 -8.88
N LEU A 115 10.26 0.37 -9.89
CA LEU A 115 11.53 1.08 -9.80
C LEU A 115 11.50 2.17 -8.72
N LEU A 116 10.39 2.91 -8.63
CA LEU A 116 10.18 3.92 -7.59
C LEU A 116 10.24 3.31 -6.18
N ASN A 117 9.57 2.16 -5.97
CA ASN A 117 9.56 1.49 -4.67
C ASN A 117 10.95 0.96 -4.28
N ILE A 118 11.66 0.31 -5.21
CA ILE A 118 13.03 -0.20 -4.98
C ILE A 118 14.01 0.96 -4.70
N THR A 119 13.94 2.03 -5.50
CA THR A 119 14.83 3.20 -5.34
C THR A 119 14.60 3.89 -4.01
N THR A 120 13.35 4.13 -3.63
CA THR A 120 13.03 4.77 -2.34
C THR A 120 13.40 3.88 -1.15
N LEU A 121 13.32 2.55 -1.29
CA LEU A 121 13.83 1.63 -0.27
C LEU A 121 15.35 1.69 -0.16
N HIS A 122 16.08 1.67 -1.28
CA HIS A 122 17.53 1.79 -1.30
C HIS A 122 18.00 3.08 -0.61
N LEU A 123 17.36 4.21 -0.92
CA LEU A 123 17.65 5.49 -0.27
C LEU A 123 17.43 5.44 1.25
N ARG A 124 16.36 4.79 1.72
CA ARG A 124 16.09 4.60 3.15
C ARG A 124 17.16 3.73 3.83
N LEU A 125 17.61 2.67 3.17
CA LEU A 125 18.68 1.80 3.68
C LEU A 125 20.03 2.53 3.77
N LYS A 126 20.32 3.44 2.82
CA LYS A 126 21.45 4.38 2.87
C LYS A 126 21.31 5.48 3.95
N GLY A 127 20.22 5.52 4.72
CA GLY A 127 19.93 6.56 5.70
C GLY A 127 19.44 7.89 5.11
N LYS A 128 19.22 7.97 3.79
CA LYS A 128 18.76 9.17 3.08
C LYS A 128 17.22 9.27 3.08
N TYR A 129 16.61 9.26 4.27
CA TYR A 129 15.14 9.25 4.44
C TYR A 129 14.45 10.46 3.80
N LEU A 130 15.05 11.66 3.88
CA LEU A 130 14.51 12.88 3.28
C LEU A 130 14.46 12.77 1.75
N ASN A 131 15.48 12.21 1.12
CA ASN A 131 15.51 12.03 -0.33
C ASN A 131 14.45 11.03 -0.79
N ALA A 132 14.25 9.94 -0.04
CA ALA A 132 13.19 8.98 -0.31
C ALA A 132 11.79 9.62 -0.18
N GLY A 133 11.57 10.39 0.89
CA GLY A 133 10.32 11.13 1.11
C GLY A 133 10.07 12.17 0.02
N PHE A 134 11.10 12.91 -0.39
CA PHE A 134 11.02 13.88 -1.49
C PHE A 134 10.67 13.21 -2.82
N LEU A 135 11.28 12.07 -3.13
CA LEU A 135 10.99 11.32 -4.36
C LEU A 135 9.53 10.85 -4.43
N LEU A 136 8.96 10.39 -3.30
CA LEU A 136 7.54 10.02 -3.21
C LEU A 136 6.61 11.24 -3.31
N LEU A 137 6.97 12.37 -2.69
CA LEU A 137 6.22 13.62 -2.80
C LEU A 137 6.22 14.10 -4.25
N LEU A 138 7.39 14.12 -4.87
CA LEU A 138 7.57 14.51 -6.27
C LEU A 138 6.71 13.65 -7.18
N SER A 139 6.73 12.32 -7.03
CA SER A 139 5.86 11.41 -7.79
C SER A 139 4.38 11.75 -7.62
N SER A 140 3.94 12.03 -6.40
CA SER A 140 2.54 12.35 -6.13
C SER A 140 2.13 13.70 -6.76
N ILE A 141 2.98 14.72 -6.65
CA ILE A 141 2.77 16.05 -7.22
C ILE A 141 2.79 15.99 -8.75
N VAL A 142 3.78 15.32 -9.34
CA VAL A 142 3.88 15.14 -10.80
C VAL A 142 2.63 14.43 -11.32
N ASN A 143 2.17 13.37 -10.66
CA ASN A 143 0.90 12.72 -11.03
C ASN A 143 -0.28 13.71 -10.95
N ALA A 144 -0.43 14.47 -9.86
CA ALA A 144 -1.51 15.45 -9.74
C ALA A 144 -1.49 16.53 -10.84
N VAL A 145 -0.31 17.09 -11.14
CA VAL A 145 -0.13 18.06 -12.23
C VAL A 145 -0.46 17.44 -13.58
N MET A 146 0.01 16.21 -13.84
CA MET A 146 -0.26 15.51 -15.10
C MET A 146 -1.75 15.17 -15.27
N VAL A 147 -2.49 14.92 -14.18
CA VAL A 147 -3.95 14.75 -14.25
C VAL A 147 -4.60 16.02 -14.77
N TYR A 148 -4.28 17.16 -14.15
CA TYR A 148 -4.85 18.45 -14.54
C TYR A 148 -4.50 18.78 -16.01
N ALA A 149 -3.22 18.67 -16.38
CA ALA A 149 -2.77 18.92 -17.75
C ALA A 149 -3.43 17.98 -18.77
N SER A 150 -3.57 16.69 -18.44
CA SER A 150 -4.19 15.73 -19.37
C SER A 150 -5.69 15.97 -19.52
N PHE A 151 -6.38 16.37 -18.44
CA PHE A 151 -7.81 16.70 -18.49
C PHE A 151 -8.08 18.00 -19.25
N ASP A 152 -7.18 18.97 -19.18
CA ASP A 152 -7.26 20.22 -19.93
C ASP A 152 -7.02 19.98 -21.43
N TRP A 153 -5.99 19.23 -21.80
CA TRP A 153 -5.62 19.02 -23.21
C TRP A 153 -6.46 17.98 -23.95
N PHE A 154 -6.83 16.88 -23.27
CA PHE A 154 -7.50 15.73 -23.91
C PHE A 154 -8.94 15.53 -23.42
N GLY A 155 -9.45 16.44 -22.58
CA GLY A 155 -10.77 16.34 -21.96
C GLY A 155 -10.81 15.38 -20.76
N LYS A 156 -11.95 15.35 -20.08
CA LYS A 156 -12.17 14.59 -18.82
C LYS A 156 -12.66 13.16 -19.10
N THR A 157 -11.80 12.32 -19.67
CA THR A 157 -12.14 10.95 -20.10
C THR A 157 -11.30 9.91 -19.37
N TYR A 158 -11.64 8.63 -19.57
CA TYR A 158 -10.83 7.51 -19.10
C TYR A 158 -9.41 7.55 -19.67
N GLU A 159 -9.29 7.83 -20.98
CA GLU A 159 -8.03 7.84 -21.72
C GLU A 159 -7.10 8.94 -21.24
N SER A 160 -7.63 10.15 -20.98
CA SER A 160 -6.82 11.24 -20.45
C SER A 160 -6.26 10.94 -19.05
N ARG A 161 -7.01 10.19 -18.21
CA ARG A 161 -6.45 9.72 -16.93
C ARG A 161 -5.31 8.71 -17.14
N ILE A 162 -5.41 7.80 -18.10
CA ILE A 162 -4.30 6.87 -18.39
C ILE A 162 -3.09 7.62 -18.94
N ASN A 163 -3.30 8.58 -19.83
CA ASN A 163 -2.23 9.43 -20.35
C ASN A 163 -1.53 10.17 -19.20
N SER A 164 -2.28 10.66 -18.20
CA SER A 164 -1.67 11.28 -17.02
C SER A 164 -0.79 10.32 -16.21
N PHE A 165 -1.16 9.04 -16.10
CA PHE A 165 -0.32 8.02 -15.47
C PHE A 165 0.94 7.74 -16.30
N LEU A 166 0.83 7.70 -17.63
CA LEU A 166 1.97 7.51 -18.53
C LEU A 166 2.96 8.66 -18.45
N PHE A 167 2.48 9.91 -18.62
CA PHE A 167 3.34 11.09 -18.58
C PHE A 167 4.01 11.27 -17.22
N SER A 168 3.27 11.03 -16.13
CA SER A 168 3.88 11.06 -14.79
C SER A 168 4.93 9.96 -14.61
N SER A 169 4.68 8.75 -15.12
CA SER A 169 5.64 7.65 -15.08
C SER A 169 6.89 7.95 -15.91
N ILE A 170 6.78 8.59 -17.07
CA ILE A 170 7.93 9.00 -17.89
C ILE A 170 8.80 10.00 -17.11
N ILE A 171 8.20 11.04 -16.53
CA ILE A 171 8.94 12.06 -15.78
C ILE A 171 9.64 11.45 -14.56
N ILE A 172 8.96 10.55 -13.85
CA ILE A 172 9.54 9.88 -12.68
C ILE A 172 10.65 8.91 -13.08
N LEU A 173 10.51 8.20 -14.21
CA LEU A 173 11.58 7.36 -14.73
C LEU A 173 12.84 8.19 -15.05
N VAL A 174 12.69 9.33 -15.73
CA VAL A 174 13.81 10.25 -16.02
C VAL A 174 14.49 10.69 -14.73
N PHE A 175 13.70 11.05 -13.70
CA PHE A 175 14.25 11.49 -12.42
C PHE A 175 14.96 10.35 -11.67
N ILE A 176 14.43 9.12 -11.69
CA ILE A 176 15.10 7.94 -11.12
C ILE A 176 16.45 7.71 -11.81
N VAL A 177 16.49 7.73 -13.14
CA VAL A 177 17.72 7.56 -13.92
C VAL A 177 18.73 8.67 -13.61
N PHE A 178 18.29 9.92 -13.53
CA PHE A 178 19.14 11.06 -13.16
C PHE A 178 19.77 10.88 -11.77
N LEU A 179 19.00 10.45 -10.78
CA LEU A 179 19.50 10.18 -9.43
C LEU A 179 20.55 9.05 -9.44
N SER A 180 20.31 7.99 -10.21
CA SER A 180 21.24 6.86 -10.33
C SER A 180 22.56 7.27 -10.99
N ILE A 181 22.54 8.09 -12.04
CA ILE A 181 23.77 8.58 -12.70
C ILE A 181 24.59 9.47 -11.78
N ARG A 182 23.93 10.29 -10.95
CA ARG A 182 24.61 11.20 -10.01
C ARG A 182 25.27 10.47 -8.85
N ASP A 183 24.81 9.27 -8.49
CA ASP A 183 25.41 8.46 -7.44
C ASP A 183 26.72 7.82 -7.96
N LYS A 184 27.83 8.55 -7.83
CA LYS A 184 29.18 8.15 -8.29
C LYS A 184 29.68 6.82 -7.70
N ASN A 185 29.00 6.29 -6.69
CA ASN A 185 29.32 5.01 -6.06
C ASN A 185 28.71 3.80 -6.79
N ILE A 186 27.81 4.02 -7.76
CA ILE A 186 27.20 2.92 -8.53
C ILE A 186 28.12 2.56 -9.71
N LYS A 187 29.07 1.65 -9.47
CA LYS A 187 29.74 0.94 -10.55
C LYS A 187 28.85 -0.23 -10.96
N ILE A 188 28.14 -0.09 -12.07
CA ILE A 188 27.26 -1.14 -12.60
C ILE A 188 28.14 -2.34 -12.92
N LYS A 189 27.97 -3.40 -12.13
CA LYS A 189 28.48 -4.74 -12.41
C LYS A 189 27.28 -5.66 -12.41
N ILE A 190 27.20 -6.50 -13.42
CA ILE A 190 26.13 -7.49 -13.56
C ILE A 190 26.79 -8.85 -13.43
N ASP A 191 26.26 -9.68 -12.56
CA ASP A 191 26.73 -11.04 -12.38
C ASP A 191 25.53 -11.93 -12.13
N PHE A 192 25.09 -12.65 -13.16
CA PHE A 192 23.96 -13.58 -13.10
C PHE A 192 24.21 -14.80 -12.21
N SER A 193 25.44 -15.04 -11.72
CA SER A 193 25.70 -16.10 -10.73
C SER A 193 24.94 -15.86 -9.41
N PHE A 194 24.51 -14.62 -9.15
CA PHE A 194 23.64 -14.30 -8.02
C PHE A 194 22.26 -14.96 -8.09
N LEU A 195 21.76 -15.28 -9.29
CA LEU A 195 20.46 -15.93 -9.51
C LEU A 195 20.51 -17.42 -9.13
N ASN A 196 21.06 -17.67 -7.95
CA ASN A 196 21.15 -18.96 -7.35
C ASN A 196 19.82 -19.33 -6.67
N ARG A 197 19.71 -20.61 -6.34
CA ARG A 197 18.53 -21.17 -5.70
C ARG A 197 18.18 -20.46 -4.40
N ASP A 198 19.17 -20.01 -3.64
CA ASP A 198 18.96 -19.41 -2.31
C ASP A 198 18.30 -18.03 -2.40
N ILE A 199 18.72 -17.18 -3.33
CA ILE A 199 18.11 -15.87 -3.55
C ILE A 199 16.68 -16.02 -4.06
N LEU A 200 16.43 -16.96 -4.98
CA LEU A 200 15.07 -17.24 -5.48
C LEU A 200 14.15 -17.76 -4.37
N LEU A 201 14.63 -18.71 -3.55
CA LEU A 201 13.89 -19.22 -2.39
C LEU A 201 13.65 -18.16 -1.32
N PHE A 202 14.47 -17.10 -1.28
CA PHE A 202 14.24 -15.96 -0.40
C PHE A 202 13.19 -14.99 -0.97
N CYS A 203 13.29 -14.65 -2.25
CA CYS A 203 12.49 -13.59 -2.87
C CYS A 203 11.06 -14.04 -3.22
N LEU A 204 10.87 -15.29 -3.68
CA LEU A 204 9.57 -15.80 -4.10
C LEU A 204 8.52 -15.79 -2.97
N PRO A 205 8.78 -16.28 -1.74
CA PRO A 205 7.82 -16.20 -0.65
C PRO A 205 7.43 -14.77 -0.27
N LEU A 206 8.37 -13.82 -0.39
CA LEU A 206 8.11 -12.41 -0.11
C LEU A 206 7.21 -11.79 -1.18
N CYS A 207 7.46 -12.09 -2.45
CA CYS A 207 6.59 -11.69 -3.56
C CYS A 207 5.17 -12.26 -3.36
N LEU A 208 5.04 -13.54 -3.03
CA LEU A 208 3.74 -14.16 -2.72
C LEU A 208 3.04 -13.47 -1.54
N THR A 209 3.78 -13.06 -0.52
CA THR A 209 3.22 -12.32 0.62
C THR A 209 2.65 -10.96 0.17
N MET A 210 3.33 -10.25 -0.73
CA MET A 210 2.82 -9.00 -1.31
C MET A 210 1.54 -9.23 -2.12
N ILE A 211 1.49 -10.31 -2.93
CA ILE A 211 0.31 -10.69 -3.69
C ILE A 211 -0.87 -11.04 -2.77
N ILE A 212 -0.64 -11.83 -1.71
CA ILE A 212 -1.67 -12.17 -0.71
C ILE A 212 -2.27 -10.90 -0.10
N ASN A 213 -1.42 -9.95 0.30
CA ASN A 213 -1.88 -8.67 0.85
C ASN A 213 -2.65 -7.83 -0.18
N TRP A 214 -2.21 -7.84 -1.43
CA TRP A 214 -2.92 -7.16 -2.51
C TRP A 214 -4.30 -7.76 -2.75
N VAL A 215 -4.41 -9.09 -2.79
CA VAL A 215 -5.68 -9.82 -2.96
C VAL A 215 -6.63 -9.41 -1.83
N LYS A 216 -6.18 -9.48 -0.57
CA LYS A 216 -7.00 -9.09 0.58
C LYS A 216 -7.51 -7.64 0.51
N GLY A 217 -6.73 -6.72 -0.07
CA GLY A 217 -7.10 -5.31 -0.15
C GLY A 217 -7.92 -4.92 -1.39
N ASN A 218 -7.87 -5.72 -2.46
CA ASN A 218 -8.35 -5.29 -3.77
C ASN A 218 -9.24 -6.30 -4.50
N ILE A 219 -9.36 -7.55 -4.05
CA ILE A 219 -10.14 -8.57 -4.77
C ILE A 219 -11.62 -8.18 -4.88
N ASP A 220 -12.16 -7.51 -3.85
CA ASP A 220 -13.52 -6.96 -3.83
C ASP A 220 -13.82 -6.12 -5.07
N LYS A 221 -12.83 -5.35 -5.55
CA LYS A 221 -12.99 -4.47 -6.71
C LYS A 221 -13.30 -5.26 -7.99
N TYR A 222 -12.66 -6.42 -8.17
CA TYR A 222 -12.92 -7.30 -9.31
C TYR A 222 -14.28 -7.97 -9.21
N PHE A 223 -14.66 -8.42 -8.01
CA PHE A 223 -15.97 -9.03 -7.81
C PHE A 223 -17.09 -8.01 -8.01
N ILE A 224 -16.94 -6.78 -7.52
CA ILE A 224 -17.90 -5.70 -7.78
C ILE A 224 -17.99 -5.40 -9.28
N ALA A 225 -16.85 -5.23 -9.97
CA ALA A 225 -16.85 -4.91 -11.40
C ALA A 225 -17.53 -5.99 -12.26
N ASN A 226 -17.32 -7.26 -11.93
CA ASN A 226 -17.78 -8.39 -12.74
C ASN A 226 -19.16 -8.91 -12.34
N LEU A 227 -19.54 -8.83 -11.06
CA LEU A 227 -20.82 -9.34 -10.55
C LEU A 227 -21.90 -8.26 -10.45
N LEU A 228 -21.50 -6.98 -10.34
CA LEU A 228 -22.41 -5.84 -10.30
C LEU A 228 -22.19 -4.99 -11.55
N ASP A 229 -21.43 -3.92 -11.46
CA ASP A 229 -21.07 -3.02 -12.56
C ASP A 229 -19.92 -2.07 -12.15
N LEU A 230 -19.41 -1.32 -13.14
CA LEU A 230 -18.34 -0.33 -12.93
C LEU A 230 -18.83 0.89 -12.12
N LYS A 231 -20.13 1.19 -12.12
CA LYS A 231 -20.71 2.29 -11.34
C LYS A 231 -20.67 1.98 -9.84
N SER A 232 -21.08 0.79 -9.44
CA SER A 232 -20.99 0.26 -8.08
C SER A 232 -19.53 0.21 -7.61
N LEU A 233 -18.61 -0.15 -8.51
CA LEU A 233 -17.19 -0.09 -8.24
C LEU A 233 -16.72 1.34 -7.98
N GLY A 234 -17.14 2.32 -8.78
CA GLY A 234 -16.81 3.73 -8.56
C GLY A 234 -17.26 4.24 -7.19
N ILE A 235 -18.49 3.90 -6.79
CA ILE A 235 -19.05 4.23 -5.48
C ILE A 235 -18.21 3.60 -4.36
N TYR A 236 -17.92 2.30 -4.49
CA TYR A 236 -17.12 1.56 -3.51
C TYR A 236 -15.67 2.07 -3.43
N ALA A 237 -15.05 2.40 -4.55
CA ALA A 237 -13.66 2.86 -4.63
C ALA A 237 -13.46 4.17 -3.84
N VAL A 238 -14.36 5.15 -4.03
CA VAL A 238 -14.35 6.39 -3.23
C VAL A 238 -14.56 6.08 -1.74
N ALA A 239 -15.53 5.23 -1.42
CA ALA A 239 -15.83 4.87 -0.04
C ALA A 239 -14.65 4.16 0.66
N TYR A 240 -14.01 3.22 -0.03
CA TYR A 240 -12.84 2.49 0.44
C TYR A 240 -11.65 3.42 0.66
N GLN A 241 -11.37 4.31 -0.30
CA GLN A 241 -10.28 5.28 -0.18
C GLN A 241 -10.47 6.18 1.04
N LEU A 242 -11.67 6.73 1.23
CA LEU A 242 -12.01 7.54 2.40
C LEU A 242 -11.89 6.77 3.71
N ALA A 243 -12.40 5.54 3.77
CA ALA A 243 -12.36 4.72 4.96
C ALA A 243 -10.93 4.25 5.32
N SER A 244 -10.08 4.01 4.32
CA SER A 244 -8.70 3.54 4.50
C SER A 244 -7.80 4.53 5.24
N VAL A 245 -8.19 5.81 5.32
CA VAL A 245 -7.48 6.85 6.08
C VAL A 245 -7.30 6.45 7.55
N ILE A 246 -8.28 5.77 8.15
CA ILE A 246 -8.16 5.23 9.51
C ILE A 246 -6.95 4.29 9.62
N ASN A 247 -6.77 3.40 8.64
CA ASN A 247 -5.67 2.46 8.61
C ASN A 247 -4.32 3.14 8.34
N VAL A 248 -4.30 4.19 7.50
CA VAL A 248 -3.09 4.99 7.28
C VAL A 248 -2.62 5.61 8.59
N VAL A 249 -3.53 6.24 9.35
CA VAL A 249 -3.19 6.80 10.67
C VAL A 249 -2.76 5.71 11.65
N GLY A 250 -3.44 4.57 11.66
CA GLY A 250 -3.06 3.39 12.46
C GLY A 250 -1.63 2.91 12.17
N ILE A 251 -1.23 2.82 10.90
CA ILE A 251 0.13 2.44 10.48
C ILE A 251 1.16 3.47 10.95
N ILE A 252 0.87 4.76 10.80
CA ILE A 252 1.79 5.82 11.20
C ILE A 252 1.97 5.82 12.73
N LEU A 253 0.88 5.70 13.50
CA LEU A 253 0.93 5.59 14.96
C LEU A 253 1.71 4.34 15.39
N ASN A 254 1.46 3.20 14.75
CA ASN A 254 2.19 1.97 15.01
C ASN A 254 3.70 2.17 14.82
N ARG A 255 4.13 2.67 13.65
CA ARG A 255 5.55 2.97 13.38
C ARG A 255 6.17 3.94 14.38
N THR A 256 5.38 4.90 14.88
CA THR A 256 5.85 5.91 15.84
C THR A 256 6.04 5.33 17.24
N LEU A 257 5.16 4.42 17.67
CA LEU A 257 5.14 3.85 19.03
C LEU A 257 5.83 2.48 19.14
N GLN A 258 6.11 1.82 18.02
CA GLN A 258 6.62 0.44 17.98
C GLN A 258 7.91 0.26 18.79
N ALA A 259 8.87 1.16 18.66
CA ALA A 259 10.15 1.06 19.39
C ALA A 259 9.95 1.16 20.91
N ASP A 260 9.11 2.10 21.36
CA ASP A 260 8.81 2.28 22.78
C ASP A 260 8.04 1.06 23.32
N LEU A 261 7.12 0.50 22.52
CA LEU A 261 6.38 -0.71 22.86
C LEU A 261 7.32 -1.91 23.04
N LEU A 262 8.18 -2.19 22.07
CA LEU A 262 9.14 -3.30 22.12
C LEU A 262 10.10 -3.16 23.30
N LYS A 263 10.60 -1.95 23.56
CA LYS A 263 11.46 -1.67 24.72
C LYS A 263 10.73 -1.93 26.03
N SER A 264 9.50 -1.43 26.16
CA SER A 264 8.73 -1.65 27.39
C SER A 264 8.43 -3.13 27.64
N MET A 265 8.25 -3.94 26.60
CA MET A 265 8.05 -5.38 26.76
C MET A 265 9.32 -6.10 27.21
N ALA A 266 10.50 -5.62 26.78
CA ALA A 266 11.78 -6.11 27.27
C ALA A 266 12.03 -5.71 28.74
N ASP A 267 11.62 -4.50 29.13
CA ASP A 267 11.81 -3.93 30.47
C ASP A 267 10.72 -4.38 31.48
N GLY A 268 10.22 -5.62 31.37
CA GLY A 268 9.28 -6.20 32.33
C GLY A 268 7.83 -5.68 32.24
N PHE A 269 7.41 -5.15 31.08
CA PHE A 269 6.03 -4.76 30.75
C PHE A 269 5.42 -3.57 31.51
N TYR A 270 6.17 -2.89 32.39
CA TYR A 270 5.62 -1.82 33.25
C TYR A 270 4.91 -0.70 32.46
N GLN A 271 5.51 -0.21 31.37
CA GLN A 271 4.94 0.86 30.55
C GLN A 271 4.06 0.36 29.40
N THR A 272 3.95 -0.95 29.17
CA THR A 272 3.36 -1.52 27.96
C THR A 272 1.87 -1.18 27.89
N LYS A 273 1.16 -1.29 29.01
CA LYS A 273 -0.26 -0.91 29.11
C LYS A 273 -0.49 0.56 28.75
N LYS A 274 0.40 1.45 29.20
CA LYS A 274 0.31 2.89 28.92
C LYS A 274 0.48 3.17 27.43
N ILE A 275 1.41 2.50 26.76
CA ILE A 275 1.66 2.67 25.32
C ILE A 275 0.48 2.14 24.51
N ILE A 276 -0.07 0.97 24.86
CA ILE A 276 -1.29 0.42 24.24
C ILE A 276 -2.46 1.40 24.41
N PHE A 277 -2.69 1.89 25.63
CA PHE A 277 -3.77 2.83 25.89
C PHE A 277 -3.59 4.14 25.12
N THR A 278 -2.36 4.63 25.00
CA THR A 278 -2.04 5.83 24.20
C THR A 278 -2.39 5.61 22.72
N PHE A 279 -2.00 4.46 22.16
CA PHE A 279 -2.34 4.09 20.78
C PHE A 279 -3.86 4.02 20.57
N LEU A 280 -4.56 3.27 21.43
CA LEU A 280 -6.01 3.10 21.34
C LEU A 280 -6.74 4.44 21.51
N PHE A 281 -6.35 5.25 22.49
CA PHE A 281 -6.98 6.54 22.75
C PHE A 281 -6.83 7.48 21.55
N ILE A 282 -5.61 7.68 21.04
CA ILE A 282 -5.38 8.58 19.90
C ILE A 282 -6.14 8.09 18.67
N LEU A 283 -6.10 6.79 18.38
CA LEU A 283 -6.76 6.23 17.20
C LEU A 283 -8.29 6.29 17.31
N CYS A 284 -8.86 5.98 18.47
CA CYS A 284 -10.31 6.08 18.70
C CYS A 284 -10.78 7.54 18.61
N VAL A 285 -10.08 8.49 19.25
CA VAL A 285 -10.40 9.92 19.15
C VAL A 285 -10.35 10.38 17.69
N PHE A 286 -9.30 10.02 16.95
CA PHE A 286 -9.22 10.33 15.53
C PHE A 286 -10.37 9.71 14.73
N PHE A 287 -10.70 8.44 14.99
CA PHE A 287 -11.82 7.75 14.34
C PHE A 287 -13.17 8.45 14.55
N PHE A 288 -13.48 8.85 15.79
CA PHE A 288 -14.71 9.59 16.09
C PHE A 288 -14.74 10.96 15.39
N LEU A 289 -13.66 11.73 15.46
CA LEU A 289 -13.56 13.03 14.78
C LEU A 289 -13.68 12.88 13.26
N TYR A 290 -13.07 11.85 12.69
CA TYR A 290 -13.09 11.60 11.26
C TYR A 290 -14.45 11.12 10.76
N ILE A 291 -15.19 10.32 11.55
CA ILE A 291 -16.60 9.99 11.26
C ILE A 291 -17.43 11.25 11.14
N VAL A 292 -17.32 12.17 12.10
CA VAL A 292 -18.05 13.45 12.08
C VAL A 292 -17.63 14.28 10.85
N ALA A 293 -16.33 14.36 10.58
CA ALA A 293 -15.80 15.08 9.43
C ALA A 293 -16.32 14.53 8.10
N VAL A 294 -16.39 13.20 7.92
CA VAL A 294 -16.94 12.59 6.70
C VAL A 294 -18.46 12.73 6.66
N TYR A 295 -19.17 12.51 7.76
CA TYR A 295 -20.62 12.65 7.79
C TYR A 295 -21.09 14.05 7.38
N CYS A 296 -20.47 15.09 7.97
CA CYS A 296 -20.82 16.49 7.72
C CYS A 296 -20.13 17.06 6.46
N GLY A 297 -18.90 16.65 6.18
CA GLY A 297 -18.05 17.24 5.15
C GLY A 297 -18.22 16.65 3.75
N PHE A 298 -18.72 15.41 3.62
CA PHE A 298 -18.72 14.68 2.35
C PHE A 298 -19.45 15.42 1.22
N SER A 299 -20.62 16.00 1.49
CA SER A 299 -21.43 16.71 0.49
C SER A 299 -20.80 18.01 -0.01
N TYR A 300 -19.83 18.58 0.72
CA TYR A 300 -19.09 19.77 0.29
C TYR A 300 -17.93 19.42 -0.65
N VAL A 301 -17.51 18.16 -0.64
CA VAL A 301 -16.30 17.69 -1.33
C VAL A 301 -16.65 16.84 -2.56
N PHE A 302 -17.69 16.01 -2.47
CA PHE A 302 -18.09 15.09 -3.53
C PHE A 302 -19.43 15.48 -4.16
N SER A 303 -19.59 15.17 -5.45
CA SER A 303 -20.84 15.37 -6.17
C SER A 303 -21.95 14.44 -5.64
N ILE A 304 -23.20 14.80 -5.94
CA ILE A 304 -24.40 14.04 -5.51
C ILE A 304 -24.39 12.59 -6.01
N ASP A 305 -23.72 12.32 -7.13
CA ASP A 305 -23.59 10.99 -7.73
C ASP A 305 -22.85 10.00 -6.83
N TYR A 306 -22.02 10.51 -5.91
CA TYR A 306 -21.28 9.72 -4.92
C TYR A 306 -21.94 9.70 -3.55
N SER A 307 -23.16 10.23 -3.39
CA SER A 307 -23.85 10.28 -2.09
C SER A 307 -23.92 8.91 -1.38
N SER A 308 -24.11 7.82 -2.13
CA SER A 308 -24.08 6.45 -1.59
C SER A 308 -22.73 6.05 -0.99
N SER A 309 -21.61 6.59 -1.49
CA SER A 309 -20.27 6.30 -0.98
C SER A 309 -20.10 6.75 0.46
N ARG A 310 -20.81 7.79 0.91
CA ARG A 310 -20.71 8.30 2.29
C ARG A 310 -21.05 7.22 3.32
N ASN A 311 -22.22 6.59 3.18
CA ASN A 311 -22.68 5.60 4.15
C ASN A 311 -21.82 4.33 4.10
N ILE A 312 -21.39 3.92 2.90
CA ILE A 312 -20.48 2.80 2.71
C ILE A 312 -19.13 3.09 3.38
N ALA A 313 -18.60 4.31 3.23
CA ALA A 313 -17.33 4.72 3.86
C ALA A 313 -17.41 4.63 5.38
N LEU A 314 -18.47 5.19 5.98
CA LEU A 314 -18.67 5.17 7.43
C LEU A 314 -18.70 3.75 8.00
N LEU A 315 -19.32 2.81 7.29
CA LEU A 315 -19.35 1.39 7.70
C LEU A 315 -17.99 0.70 7.51
N LEU A 316 -17.29 0.98 6.40
CA LEU A 316 -15.94 0.45 6.15
C LEU A 316 -14.91 0.93 7.18
N MET A 317 -15.06 2.13 7.73
CA MET A 317 -14.14 2.67 8.74
C MET A 317 -14.03 1.77 9.97
N ILE A 318 -15.12 1.11 10.38
CA ILE A 318 -15.11 0.16 11.51
C ILE A 318 -14.15 -1.01 11.22
N GLY A 319 -14.20 -1.55 9.99
CA GLY A 319 -13.29 -2.61 9.59
C GLY A 319 -11.82 -2.15 9.58
N PHE A 320 -11.55 -0.93 9.10
CA PHE A 320 -10.20 -0.37 9.14
C PHE A 320 -9.70 -0.05 10.56
N LEU A 321 -10.59 0.30 11.49
CA LEU A 321 -10.26 0.47 12.91
C LEU A 321 -9.79 -0.86 13.51
N LEU A 322 -10.53 -1.95 13.28
CA LEU A 322 -10.15 -3.30 13.72
C LEU A 322 -8.84 -3.79 13.09
N LEU A 323 -8.62 -3.49 11.81
CA LEU A 323 -7.36 -3.77 11.12
C LEU A 323 -6.18 -2.98 11.72
N SER A 324 -6.42 -1.74 12.16
CA SER A 324 -5.40 -0.92 12.82
C SER A 324 -5.03 -1.47 14.21
N PHE A 325 -6.02 -1.92 14.99
CA PHE A 325 -5.79 -2.58 16.27
C PHE A 325 -4.99 -3.87 16.11
N SER A 326 -5.38 -4.74 15.18
CA SER A 326 -4.63 -5.97 14.89
C SER A 326 -3.21 -5.68 14.42
N SER A 327 -3.01 -4.68 13.56
CA SER A 327 -1.67 -4.26 13.12
C SER A 327 -0.76 -3.84 14.29
N PHE A 328 -1.32 -3.19 15.31
CA PHE A 328 -0.55 -2.83 16.51
C PHE A 328 -0.23 -4.04 17.39
N LEU A 329 -1.17 -4.98 17.54
CA LEU A 329 -0.98 -6.21 18.30
C LEU A 329 0.04 -7.16 17.67
N ILE A 330 0.21 -7.13 16.34
CA ILE A 330 1.22 -7.92 15.63
C ILE A 330 2.64 -7.70 16.20
N ASN A 331 2.93 -6.53 16.78
CA ASN A 331 4.22 -6.28 17.43
C ASN A 331 4.57 -7.27 18.56
N PHE A 332 3.57 -7.83 19.25
CA PHE A 332 3.78 -8.88 20.25
C PHE A 332 4.31 -10.16 19.61
N LEU A 333 3.73 -10.58 18.48
CA LEU A 333 4.17 -11.76 17.75
C LEU A 333 5.62 -11.58 17.25
N LEU A 334 5.98 -10.36 16.83
CA LEU A 334 7.34 -10.02 16.46
C LEU A 334 8.31 -10.08 17.66
N PHE A 335 7.90 -9.54 18.81
CA PHE A 335 8.67 -9.59 20.06
C PHE A 335 8.98 -11.04 20.48
N TYR A 336 7.99 -11.93 20.44
CA TYR A 336 8.15 -13.35 20.73
C TYR A 336 8.75 -14.18 19.57
N ARG A 337 9.25 -13.53 18.51
CA ARG A 337 9.89 -14.17 17.34
C ARG A 337 9.01 -15.22 16.66
N ARG A 338 7.70 -14.94 16.52
CA ARG A 338 6.72 -15.79 15.83
C ARG A 338 6.18 -15.19 14.51
N PRO A 339 7.02 -14.69 13.58
CA PRO A 339 6.52 -14.09 12.33
C PRO A 339 5.81 -15.08 11.41
N ARG A 340 6.10 -16.39 11.53
CA ARG A 340 5.40 -17.45 10.79
C ARG A 340 3.90 -17.50 11.09
N LEU A 341 3.49 -17.18 12.33
CA LEU A 341 2.08 -17.13 12.70
C LEU A 341 1.36 -15.97 12.00
N ILE A 342 2.03 -14.82 11.84
CA ILE A 342 1.49 -13.66 11.12
C ILE A 342 1.19 -14.04 9.66
N LEU A 343 2.16 -14.70 8.99
CA LEU A 343 2.02 -15.15 7.61
C LEU A 343 0.84 -16.13 7.46
N PHE A 344 0.81 -17.17 8.30
CA PHE A 344 -0.24 -18.19 8.25
C PHE A 344 -1.63 -17.60 8.49
N GLN A 345 -1.76 -16.74 9.51
CA GLN A 345 -2.99 -16.02 9.81
C GLN A 345 -3.42 -15.14 8.64
N THR A 346 -2.49 -14.38 8.04
CA THR A 346 -2.80 -13.51 6.90
C THR A 346 -3.28 -14.31 5.69
N PHE A 347 -2.63 -15.43 5.38
CA PHE A 347 -3.02 -16.32 4.30
C PHE A 347 -4.43 -16.89 4.51
N LEU A 348 -4.71 -17.48 5.69
CA LEU A 348 -6.03 -18.03 6.00
C LEU A 348 -7.13 -16.97 5.92
N ILE A 349 -6.90 -15.79 6.50
CA ILE A 349 -7.88 -14.71 6.47
C ILE A 349 -8.13 -14.22 5.05
N THR A 350 -7.09 -14.17 4.21
CA THR A 350 -7.23 -13.77 2.81
C THR A 350 -8.07 -14.80 2.05
N MET A 351 -7.86 -16.09 2.28
CA MET A 351 -8.69 -17.15 1.66
C MET A 351 -10.16 -17.03 2.08
N ILE A 352 -10.41 -16.85 3.39
CA ILE A 352 -11.76 -16.62 3.91
C ILE A 352 -12.37 -15.36 3.29
N HIS A 353 -11.60 -14.28 3.16
CA HIS A 353 -12.04 -13.02 2.58
C HIS A 353 -12.43 -13.18 1.11
N VAL A 354 -11.61 -13.83 0.29
CA VAL A 354 -11.93 -14.09 -1.12
C VAL A 354 -13.22 -14.89 -1.26
N MET A 355 -13.37 -15.98 -0.48
CA MET A 355 -14.56 -16.83 -0.52
C MET A 355 -15.83 -16.07 -0.09
N LEU A 356 -15.77 -15.38 1.06
CA LEU A 356 -16.90 -14.61 1.57
C LEU A 356 -17.26 -13.45 0.63
N SER A 357 -16.26 -12.74 0.10
CA SER A 357 -16.45 -11.63 -0.81
C SER A 357 -17.24 -12.08 -2.05
N PHE A 358 -16.81 -13.16 -2.70
CA PHE A 358 -17.52 -13.70 -3.86
C PHE A 358 -18.98 -14.07 -3.54
N ILE A 359 -19.21 -14.81 -2.45
CA ILE A 359 -20.55 -15.29 -2.07
C ILE A 359 -21.46 -14.13 -1.69
N LEU A 360 -20.98 -13.22 -0.82
CA LEU A 360 -21.79 -12.16 -0.26
C LEU A 360 -22.03 -11.03 -1.25
N ILE A 361 -21.07 -10.69 -2.12
CA ILE A 361 -21.29 -9.69 -3.19
C ILE A 361 -22.34 -10.21 -4.17
N LYS A 362 -22.26 -11.48 -4.57
CA LYS A 362 -23.26 -12.08 -5.47
C LYS A 362 -24.68 -12.04 -4.89
N LYS A 363 -24.82 -12.21 -3.56
CA LYS A 363 -26.14 -12.30 -2.90
C LYS A 363 -26.68 -10.95 -2.39
N TYR A 364 -25.80 -10.06 -1.94
CA TYR A 364 -26.15 -8.83 -1.22
C TYR A 364 -25.53 -7.56 -1.83
N ALA A 365 -24.94 -7.66 -3.03
CA ALA A 365 -24.28 -6.55 -3.72
C ALA A 365 -23.26 -5.81 -2.82
N LEU A 366 -23.30 -4.48 -2.78
CA LEU A 366 -22.37 -3.67 -2.00
C LEU A 366 -22.45 -3.93 -0.48
N LEU A 367 -23.61 -4.33 0.05
CA LEU A 367 -23.73 -4.76 1.45
C LEU A 367 -22.89 -6.01 1.72
N GLY A 368 -22.77 -6.89 0.73
CA GLY A 368 -21.95 -8.09 0.83
C GLY A 368 -20.46 -7.80 1.01
N VAL A 369 -19.96 -6.73 0.38
CA VAL A 369 -18.58 -6.25 0.56
C VAL A 369 -18.38 -5.75 1.99
N LEU A 370 -19.32 -4.95 2.50
CA LEU A 370 -19.27 -4.41 3.86
C LEU A 370 -19.24 -5.52 4.91
N LEU A 371 -20.10 -6.53 4.75
CA LEU A 371 -20.14 -7.69 5.64
C LEU A 371 -18.85 -8.50 5.57
N THR A 372 -18.32 -8.73 4.38
CA THR A 372 -17.03 -9.42 4.21
C THR A 372 -15.91 -8.69 4.93
N GLN A 373 -15.80 -7.38 4.72
CA GLN A 373 -14.76 -6.57 5.34
C GLN A 373 -14.89 -6.54 6.87
N PHE A 374 -16.12 -6.41 7.39
CA PHE A 374 -16.38 -6.45 8.83
C PHE A 374 -16.00 -7.80 9.44
N VAL A 375 -16.50 -8.91 8.88
CA VAL A 375 -16.23 -10.27 9.39
C VAL A 375 -14.74 -10.59 9.35
N THR A 376 -14.06 -10.28 8.25
CA THR A 376 -12.64 -10.63 8.08
C THR A 376 -11.72 -9.74 8.91
N SER A 377 -12.06 -8.47 9.11
CA SER A 377 -11.33 -7.58 10.03
C SER A 377 -11.54 -7.99 11.51
N LEU A 378 -12.76 -8.35 11.90
CA LEU A 378 -13.05 -8.89 13.23
C LEU A 378 -12.30 -10.20 13.48
N LEU A 379 -12.32 -11.12 12.51
CA LEU A 379 -11.59 -12.38 12.60
C LEU A 379 -10.08 -12.14 12.70
N THR A 380 -9.53 -11.16 11.95
CA THR A 380 -8.13 -10.73 12.09
C THR A 380 -7.85 -10.24 13.52
N PHE A 381 -8.71 -9.38 14.06
CA PHE A 381 -8.53 -8.83 15.40
C PHE A 381 -8.58 -9.90 16.49
N VAL A 382 -9.63 -10.72 16.51
CA VAL A 382 -9.84 -11.77 17.54
C VAL A 382 -8.72 -12.80 17.48
N SER A 383 -8.36 -13.30 16.29
CA SER A 383 -7.27 -14.28 16.15
C SER A 383 -5.92 -13.71 16.61
N THR A 384 -5.60 -12.45 16.29
CA THR A 384 -4.37 -11.81 16.77
C THR A 384 -4.37 -11.69 18.29
N LEU A 385 -5.49 -11.28 18.88
CA LEU A 385 -5.64 -11.10 20.32
C LEU A 385 -5.48 -12.43 21.08
N LEU A 386 -6.09 -13.51 20.58
CA LEU A 386 -5.95 -14.85 21.14
C LEU A 386 -4.49 -15.33 21.10
N VAL A 387 -3.79 -15.14 19.98
CA VAL A 387 -2.37 -15.50 19.86
C VAL A 387 -1.52 -14.69 20.85
N CYS A 388 -1.77 -13.38 20.98
CA CYS A 388 -1.09 -12.54 21.97
C CYS A 388 -1.33 -13.05 23.40
N HIS A 389 -2.57 -13.39 23.75
CA HIS A 389 -2.91 -13.90 25.08
C HIS A 389 -2.16 -15.22 25.39
N ILE A 390 -2.14 -16.16 24.46
CA ILE A 390 -1.42 -17.44 24.60
C ILE A 390 0.08 -17.20 24.82
N LEU A 391 0.70 -16.32 24.01
CA LEU A 391 2.13 -16.04 24.10
C LEU A 391 2.51 -15.40 25.43
N THR A 392 1.75 -14.39 25.88
CA THR A 392 2.01 -13.72 27.18
C THR A 392 1.89 -14.66 28.38
N LYS A 393 0.91 -15.58 28.36
CA LYS A 393 0.75 -16.60 29.41
C LYS A 393 1.87 -17.63 29.40
N SER A 394 2.35 -18.02 28.22
CA SER A 394 3.47 -18.97 28.10
C SER A 394 4.80 -18.42 28.57
N SER A 395 5.01 -17.09 28.54
CA SER A 395 6.25 -16.47 29.01
C SER A 395 6.28 -16.15 30.51
N GLN A 396 5.15 -16.29 31.21
CA GLN A 396 5.04 -16.11 32.67
C GLN A 396 5.18 -17.44 33.44
N LYS A 397 5.24 -18.56 32.72
CA LYS A 397 5.65 -19.87 33.23
C LYS A 397 7.11 -20.09 32.89
#